data_AF-A0A267GUW8-F1
#
_entry.id   AF-A0A267GUW8-F1
#
_cell.length_a   1.000
_cell.length_b   1.000
_cell.length_c   1.000
_cell.angle_alpha   90.00
_cell.angle_beta   90.00
_cell.angle_gamma   90.00
#
_symmetry.space_group_name_H-M   'P 1'
#
loop_
_entity.id
_entity.type
_entity.pdbx_description
1 polymer ?
#
loop_
_entity_poly.entity_id
_entity_poly.type
_entity_poly.pdbx_seq_one_letter_code
_entity_poly.pdbx_strand_id
1 'polypeptide(L)'
;MSNEPVPDSGRYAGYGLSSDERVADEVSSHRRIPAGRPTAVLVGVRLPQDDDDKGGDGKTRKKRRRRERLRRGSTSIDEPDGGAVNEPAPADECFAIALFAYTKGDLYHAKDWFSVALGQMGDRTISSQGLKRSRILDYLAYVLYKQGHLQEALALTNELLVLEPGHERALNNRAHFERQLANELAAGGPRRKGDTGSAEDEEAIRHNAPHREGWYASAEFQRYKRLCRGQLLPGDFESVASNKPLVCRYHRPHAYFYLAPVKEEIAHWRPLIVLWHGIIGTAETATIRQLAEPRLRRATVQDPATGRLVTARYRISKSAWLQSVLHPAIENLDRRIELLTGLSVASAEELQVVNYGLGGHYEPHYDFAHRREVNSFERAQGNRIATLLYYLSDVPAGGATVFTDLGVRLLPTRGSAAFWFNLKRSGEGEMLTRHAACPVLHGSKWVMNKWFHERDQEFRRPCSLDSNE
;
A
#
# COMPACT_ATOMS: atom_id res chain seq x y z
N MET A 1 -58.92 41.34 -20.60
CA MET A 1 -59.68 40.41 -19.73
C MET A 1 -58.69 39.95 -18.66
N SER A 2 -58.44 40.79 -17.65
CA SER A 2 -59.16 40.89 -16.35
C SER A 2 -58.64 39.85 -15.36
N ASN A 3 -58.29 40.13 -14.11
CA ASN A 3 -57.98 41.34 -13.33
C ASN A 3 -57.37 40.77 -12.03
N GLU A 4 -56.40 41.48 -11.45
CA GLU A 4 -55.88 41.36 -10.07
C GLU A 4 -57.00 41.36 -8.98
N PRO A 5 -56.76 41.09 -7.66
CA PRO A 5 -55.59 41.57 -6.90
C PRO A 5 -55.08 40.78 -5.66
N VAL A 6 -53.96 41.29 -5.13
CA VAL A 6 -53.38 41.13 -3.78
C VAL A 6 -54.31 41.77 -2.71
N PRO A 7 -54.19 41.38 -1.42
CA PRO A 7 -53.94 42.41 -0.42
C PRO A 7 -52.92 42.02 0.68
N ASP A 8 -52.59 43.07 1.43
CA ASP A 8 -51.40 43.39 2.21
C ASP A 8 -51.64 43.31 3.74
N SER A 9 -50.53 43.21 4.49
CA SER A 9 -50.24 43.68 5.86
C SER A 9 -51.13 43.35 7.08
N GLY A 10 -50.47 42.98 8.19
CA GLY A 10 -51.02 43.04 9.56
C GLY A 10 -49.97 42.77 10.63
N ARG A 11 -49.61 43.81 11.41
CA ARG A 11 -48.63 43.86 12.52
C ARG A 11 -49.20 43.37 13.87
N TYR A 12 -48.31 43.34 14.89
CA TYR A 12 -48.47 43.25 16.36
C TYR A 12 -48.37 41.81 16.92
N ALA A 13 -47.62 41.46 17.97
CA ALA A 13 -46.81 42.11 19.03
C ALA A 13 -45.78 41.03 19.49
N GLY A 14 -44.58 41.26 20.04
CA GLY A 14 -44.20 42.25 21.04
C GLY A 14 -44.36 41.69 22.47
N TYR A 15 -43.48 40.79 22.93
CA TYR A 15 -43.16 40.60 24.35
C TYR A 15 -41.71 40.10 24.50
N GLY A 16 -40.88 40.93 25.12
CA GLY A 16 -39.63 40.54 25.76
C GLY A 16 -39.72 40.87 27.25
N LEU A 17 -39.23 39.96 28.10
CA LEU A 17 -38.76 40.14 29.48
C LEU A 17 -37.79 38.95 29.70
N SER A 18 -36.47 39.11 29.73
CA SER A 18 -35.61 39.72 30.78
C SER A 18 -35.36 38.80 31.99
N SER A 19 -34.05 38.59 32.22
CA SER A 19 -33.32 38.29 33.47
C SER A 19 -33.65 37.03 34.27
N ASP A 20 -32.65 36.14 34.41
CA ASP A 20 -31.92 36.07 35.69
C ASP A 20 -30.62 35.27 35.58
N GLU A 21 -29.51 35.95 35.90
CA GLU A 21 -28.25 35.36 36.31
C GLU A 21 -28.46 34.56 37.59
N ARG A 22 -27.84 33.37 37.68
CA ARG A 22 -27.37 32.88 38.97
C ARG A 22 -26.10 32.04 38.83
N VAL A 23 -25.05 32.67 39.33
CA VAL A 23 -23.73 32.18 39.69
C VAL A 23 -23.83 30.94 40.57
N ALA A 24 -23.00 29.93 40.28
CA ALA A 24 -22.50 28.99 41.26
C ALA A 24 -21.08 28.58 40.87
N ASP A 25 -20.11 29.32 41.44
CA ASP A 25 -18.74 28.90 41.61
C ASP A 25 -18.71 27.69 42.57
N GLU A 26 -18.02 26.62 42.19
CA GLU A 26 -17.39 25.75 43.17
C GLU A 26 -15.99 25.34 42.69
N VAL A 27 -15.02 25.77 43.49
CA VAL A 27 -13.59 25.56 43.34
C VAL A 27 -13.22 24.15 43.82
N SER A 28 -12.52 23.36 43.00
CA SER A 28 -11.68 22.29 43.53
C SER A 28 -10.47 21.96 42.63
N SER A 29 -9.33 22.49 43.08
CA SER A 29 -7.96 21.93 43.03
C SER A 29 -7.41 21.32 41.73
N HIS A 30 -6.33 21.96 41.28
CA HIS A 30 -5.36 21.54 40.28
C HIS A 30 -4.88 20.08 40.39
N ARG A 31 -4.89 19.36 39.26
CA ARG A 31 -3.72 18.61 38.75
C ARG A 31 -3.70 18.67 37.22
N ARG A 32 -2.79 19.47 36.66
CA ARG A 32 -2.41 19.41 35.25
C ARG A 32 -1.69 18.07 35.02
N ILE A 33 -2.32 17.17 34.28
CA ILE A 33 -1.67 16.00 33.68
C ILE A 33 -1.22 16.44 32.29
N PRO A 34 0.06 16.27 31.90
CA PRO A 34 0.52 16.71 30.60
C PRO A 34 -0.21 15.96 29.48
N ALA A 35 -0.62 16.69 28.44
CA ALA A 35 -1.19 16.13 27.22
C ALA A 35 -0.22 15.09 26.65
N GLY A 36 -0.63 13.82 26.71
CA GLY A 36 0.08 12.71 26.08
C GLY A 36 0.07 12.91 24.56
N ARG A 37 1.24 12.70 23.95
CA ARG A 37 1.41 12.69 22.49
C ARG A 37 0.45 11.67 21.86
N PRO A 38 -0.20 11.96 20.72
CA PRO A 38 -0.97 10.96 20.00
C PRO A 38 -0.03 9.87 19.48
N THR A 39 -0.17 8.65 20.00
CA THR A 39 0.51 7.45 19.52
C THR A 39 -0.11 6.99 18.20
N ALA A 40 0.70 7.01 17.16
CA ALA A 40 0.38 6.38 15.87
C ALA A 40 0.18 4.87 16.06
N VAL A 41 -0.89 4.35 15.47
CA VAL A 41 -1.26 2.94 15.57
C VAL A 41 -0.55 2.15 14.46
N LEU A 42 0.51 1.44 14.82
CA LEU A 42 1.11 0.39 14.02
C LEU A 42 0.34 -0.91 14.28
N VAL A 43 -0.31 -1.45 13.24
CA VAL A 43 -1.11 -2.68 13.32
C VAL A 43 -0.19 -3.90 13.34
N GLY A 44 -0.29 -4.70 14.40
CA GLY A 44 0.43 -5.95 14.58
C GLY A 44 0.08 -6.59 15.92
N VAL A 45 -1.16 -7.05 16.09
CA VAL A 45 -1.57 -7.83 17.27
C VAL A 45 -1.64 -9.31 16.88
N ARG A 46 -0.70 -10.12 17.41
CA ARG A 46 -0.78 -11.59 17.30
C ARG A 46 -1.93 -12.09 18.17
N LEU A 47 -2.91 -12.72 17.55
CA LEU A 47 -3.88 -13.57 18.24
C LEU A 47 -3.23 -14.95 18.53
N PRO A 48 -3.66 -15.66 19.60
CA PRO A 48 -3.15 -16.99 19.91
C PRO A 48 -3.29 -17.94 18.72
N GLN A 49 -2.20 -18.65 18.41
CA GLN A 49 -2.23 -19.77 17.46
C GLN A 49 -2.71 -21.01 18.22
N ASP A 50 -3.73 -21.68 17.70
CA ASP A 50 -4.08 -23.02 18.15
C ASP A 50 -3.15 -24.00 17.41
N ASP A 51 -2.39 -24.79 18.18
CA ASP A 51 -1.57 -25.87 17.65
C ASP A 51 -2.47 -26.99 17.11
N ASP A 52 -2.24 -27.39 15.86
CA ASP A 52 -2.90 -28.52 15.20
C ASP A 52 -2.51 -29.85 15.88
N ASP A 53 -3.40 -30.39 16.71
CA ASP A 53 -3.24 -31.71 17.33
C ASP A 53 -3.69 -32.82 16.36
N LYS A 54 -2.73 -33.53 15.77
CA LYS A 54 -2.96 -34.76 14.99
C LYS A 54 -2.85 -35.99 15.88
N GLY A 55 -4.00 -36.57 16.20
CA GLY A 55 -4.31 -38.00 16.34
C GLY A 55 -3.28 -38.99 16.95
N GLY A 56 -3.73 -39.68 18.00
CA GLY A 56 -3.68 -41.15 18.01
C GLY A 56 -2.81 -41.85 19.06
N ASP A 57 -3.53 -42.45 20.01
CA ASP A 57 -3.26 -43.72 20.69
C ASP A 57 -2.53 -43.75 22.04
N GLY A 58 -3.09 -44.54 22.95
CA GLY A 58 -2.89 -44.44 24.39
C GLY A 58 -1.73 -45.24 24.97
N LYS A 59 -1.28 -44.83 26.17
CA LYS A 59 -1.07 -45.70 27.34
C LYS A 59 -0.63 -44.88 28.57
N THR A 60 -1.21 -45.28 29.70
CA THR A 60 -0.96 -44.85 31.07
C THR A 60 0.51 -44.95 31.51
N ARG A 61 1.05 -43.93 32.20
CA ARG A 61 1.72 -44.08 33.53
C ARG A 61 2.31 -42.78 34.12
N LYS A 62 2.07 -42.66 35.43
CA LYS A 62 2.90 -42.09 36.51
C LYS A 62 3.10 -40.56 36.59
N LYS A 63 2.27 -39.97 37.48
CA LYS A 63 2.63 -38.83 38.35
C LYS A 63 4.03 -39.02 38.94
N ARG A 64 4.91 -38.05 38.74
CA ARG A 64 6.09 -37.86 39.59
C ARG A 64 6.26 -36.37 39.88
N ARG A 65 5.98 -36.01 41.12
CA ARG A 65 6.35 -34.71 41.73
C ARG A 65 7.88 -34.58 41.69
N ARG A 66 8.39 -33.43 41.28
CA ARG A 66 9.67 -32.90 41.77
C ARG A 66 9.56 -31.39 41.94
N ARG A 67 9.66 -30.97 43.21
CA ARG A 67 9.86 -29.58 43.66
C ARG A 67 11.35 -29.21 43.53
N GLU A 68 11.60 -27.90 43.63
CA GLU A 68 12.87 -27.17 43.75
C GLU A 68 13.61 -26.88 42.43
N ARG A 69 14.05 -25.65 42.13
CA ARG A 69 14.59 -24.61 43.03
C ARG A 69 14.41 -23.22 42.41
N LEU A 70 13.93 -22.27 43.22
CA LEU A 70 13.99 -20.83 42.96
C LEU A 70 15.46 -20.39 42.93
N ARG A 71 15.94 -19.86 41.80
CA ARG A 71 17.14 -19.02 41.77
C ARG A 71 16.75 -17.67 41.20
N ARG A 72 16.83 -16.65 42.07
CA ARG A 72 16.83 -15.23 41.70
C ARG A 72 18.05 -14.96 40.82
N GLY A 73 17.83 -14.40 39.64
CA GLY A 73 18.87 -13.89 38.75
C GLY A 73 18.22 -13.07 37.65
N SER A 74 18.38 -11.75 37.73
CA SER A 74 18.21 -10.73 36.68
C SER A 74 16.99 -10.84 35.77
N THR A 75 16.04 -9.92 36.00
CA THR A 75 15.06 -9.45 35.02
C THR A 75 15.75 -8.95 33.74
N SER A 76 15.81 -9.79 32.70
CA SER A 76 15.79 -9.32 31.32
C SER A 76 14.33 -9.35 30.88
N ILE A 77 13.82 -8.17 30.56
CA ILE A 77 12.58 -8.00 29.82
C ILE A 77 12.83 -8.69 28.48
N ASP A 78 12.13 -9.79 28.22
CA ASP A 78 12.08 -10.39 26.89
C ASP A 78 11.45 -9.34 25.97
N GLU A 79 12.29 -8.69 25.17
CA GLU A 79 11.86 -7.87 24.04
C GLU A 79 10.98 -8.74 23.13
N PRO A 80 9.85 -8.21 22.63
CA PRO A 80 9.01 -8.95 21.71
C PRO A 80 9.80 -9.18 20.43
N ASP A 81 9.98 -10.46 20.09
CA ASP A 81 10.59 -10.96 18.86
C ASP A 81 10.14 -10.10 17.66
N GLY A 82 11.08 -9.26 17.23
CA GLY A 82 10.85 -8.16 16.31
C GLY A 82 10.31 -8.69 14.98
N GLY A 83 9.31 -7.98 14.44
CA GLY A 83 8.83 -8.22 13.09
C GLY A 83 10.01 -8.36 12.13
N ALA A 84 9.91 -9.37 11.25
CA ALA A 84 10.93 -9.75 10.27
C ALA A 84 11.82 -8.56 9.92
N VAL A 85 13.07 -8.61 10.42
CA VAL A 85 14.11 -7.64 10.07
C VAL A 85 14.05 -7.52 8.54
N ASN A 86 13.86 -6.29 8.04
CA ASN A 86 13.93 -6.01 6.61
C ASN A 86 15.35 -6.35 6.16
N GLU A 87 15.63 -7.62 5.85
CA GLU A 87 16.87 -8.00 5.22
C GLU A 87 16.94 -7.23 3.90
N PRO A 88 17.99 -6.42 3.70
CA PRO A 88 18.13 -5.69 2.45
C PRO A 88 18.14 -6.66 1.27
N ALA A 89 17.54 -6.27 0.16
CA ALA A 89 17.56 -7.08 -1.05
C ALA A 89 19.01 -7.44 -1.41
N PRO A 90 19.28 -8.70 -1.86
CA PRO A 90 20.61 -9.12 -2.26
C PRO A 90 21.21 -8.20 -3.35
N ALA A 91 22.53 -8.07 -3.37
CA ALA A 91 23.23 -7.24 -4.36
C ALA A 91 22.84 -7.59 -5.81
N ASP A 92 22.60 -8.88 -6.08
CA ASP A 92 22.15 -9.40 -7.38
C ASP A 92 20.82 -8.80 -7.83
N GLU A 93 19.85 -8.71 -6.92
CA GLU A 93 18.53 -8.14 -7.21
C GLU A 93 18.63 -6.62 -7.41
N CYS A 94 19.37 -5.92 -6.55
CA CYS A 94 19.63 -4.49 -6.71
C CYS A 94 20.31 -4.19 -8.05
N PHE A 95 21.29 -5.00 -8.45
CA PHE A 95 21.95 -4.88 -9.74
C PHE A 95 21.00 -5.14 -10.91
N ALA A 96 20.12 -6.13 -10.82
CA ALA A 96 19.13 -6.39 -11.86
C ALA A 96 18.15 -5.22 -12.05
N ILE A 97 17.70 -4.60 -10.95
CA ILE A 97 16.86 -3.39 -10.99
C ILE A 97 17.64 -2.22 -11.62
N ALA A 98 18.89 -2.01 -11.21
CA ALA A 98 19.75 -0.96 -11.75
C ALA A 98 19.98 -1.14 -13.25
N LEU A 99 20.25 -2.36 -13.69
CA LEU A 99 20.46 -2.70 -15.10
C LEU A 99 19.19 -2.47 -15.91
N PHE A 100 18.01 -2.80 -15.38
CA PHE A 100 16.75 -2.48 -16.03
C PHE A 100 16.58 -0.97 -16.20
N ALA A 101 16.76 -0.17 -15.14
CA ALA A 101 16.70 1.29 -15.22
C ALA A 101 17.69 1.85 -16.26
N TYR A 102 18.93 1.36 -16.22
CA TYR A 102 19.97 1.68 -17.19
C TYR A 102 19.53 1.41 -18.64
N THR A 103 18.99 0.22 -18.92
CA THR A 103 18.52 -0.14 -20.29
C THR A 103 17.32 0.68 -20.76
N LYS A 104 16.57 1.29 -19.83
CA LYS A 104 15.47 2.22 -20.14
C LYS A 104 15.92 3.66 -20.30
N GLY A 105 17.22 3.94 -20.11
CA GLY A 105 17.79 5.28 -20.16
C GLY A 105 17.58 6.08 -18.87
N ASP A 106 17.01 5.48 -17.81
CA ASP A 106 16.81 6.11 -16.51
C ASP A 106 18.11 6.04 -15.69
N LEU A 107 19.05 6.91 -16.06
CA LEU A 107 20.38 6.92 -15.46
C LEU A 107 20.34 7.40 -14.00
N TYR A 108 19.34 8.19 -13.63
CA TYR A 108 19.14 8.67 -12.26
C TYR A 108 18.89 7.50 -11.31
N HIS A 109 17.85 6.71 -11.55
CA HIS A 109 17.56 5.56 -10.69
C HIS A 109 18.58 4.42 -10.87
N ALA A 110 19.20 4.30 -12.06
CA ALA A 110 20.28 3.34 -12.24
C ALA A 110 21.46 3.64 -11.30
N LYS A 111 21.87 4.91 -11.14
CA LYS A 111 22.92 5.31 -10.18
C LYS A 111 22.57 4.87 -8.77
N ASP A 112 21.36 5.19 -8.31
CA ASP A 112 20.92 4.88 -6.95
C ASP A 112 20.98 3.37 -6.69
N TRP A 113 20.41 2.57 -7.58
CA TRP A 113 20.37 1.11 -7.41
C TRP A 113 21.73 0.43 -7.58
N PHE A 114 22.58 0.88 -8.50
CA PHE A 114 23.95 0.36 -8.60
C PHE A 114 24.76 0.70 -7.34
N SER A 115 24.55 1.89 -6.76
CA SER A 115 25.21 2.29 -5.51
C SER A 115 24.77 1.40 -4.34
N VAL A 116 23.47 1.10 -4.24
CA VAL A 116 22.95 0.13 -3.25
C VAL A 116 23.53 -1.26 -3.48
N ALA A 117 23.56 -1.74 -4.73
CA ALA A 117 24.13 -3.05 -5.06
C ALA A 117 25.62 -3.13 -4.65
N LEU A 118 26.40 -2.08 -4.92
CA LEU A 118 27.81 -2.00 -4.54
C LEU A 118 27.99 -1.98 -3.01
N GLY A 119 27.12 -1.27 -2.30
CA GLY A 119 27.09 -1.25 -0.84
C GLY A 119 26.77 -2.62 -0.24
N GLN A 120 25.78 -3.33 -0.80
CA GLN A 120 25.42 -4.69 -0.37
C GLN A 120 26.53 -5.71 -0.63
N MET A 121 27.31 -5.53 -1.69
CA MET A 121 28.49 -6.36 -1.92
C MET A 121 29.53 -6.19 -0.81
N GLY A 122 29.70 -4.98 -0.27
CA GLY A 122 30.82 -4.66 0.62
C GLY A 122 32.14 -5.02 -0.06
N ASP A 123 33.09 -5.60 0.67
CA ASP A 123 34.40 -5.96 0.11
C ASP A 123 34.41 -7.28 -0.70
N ARG A 124 33.25 -7.92 -0.88
CA ARG A 124 33.15 -9.18 -1.62
C ARG A 124 33.41 -8.95 -3.12
N THR A 125 34.19 -9.84 -3.73
CA THR A 125 34.46 -9.82 -5.17
C THR A 125 33.35 -10.47 -5.99
N ILE A 126 32.65 -11.45 -5.41
CA ILE A 126 31.54 -12.19 -6.05
C ILE A 126 30.40 -12.36 -5.03
N SER A 127 29.16 -12.17 -5.46
CA SER A 127 27.95 -12.40 -4.66
C SER A 127 27.67 -13.90 -4.47
N SER A 128 26.70 -14.23 -3.61
CA SER A 128 26.22 -15.61 -3.45
C SER A 128 25.60 -16.20 -4.72
N GLN A 129 25.15 -15.37 -5.67
CA GLN A 129 24.55 -15.82 -6.94
C GLN A 129 25.48 -15.60 -8.15
N GLY A 130 26.76 -15.25 -7.92
CA GLY A 130 27.78 -15.16 -8.97
C GLY A 130 27.94 -13.77 -9.63
N LEU A 131 27.27 -12.73 -9.16
CA LEU A 131 27.51 -11.36 -9.62
C LEU A 131 28.89 -10.88 -9.17
N LYS A 132 29.72 -10.48 -10.13
CA LYS A 132 31.04 -9.91 -9.87
C LYS A 132 30.94 -8.43 -9.50
N ARG A 133 31.73 -8.01 -8.50
CA ARG A 133 31.90 -6.60 -8.11
C ARG A 133 32.37 -5.74 -9.28
N SER A 134 33.29 -6.27 -10.11
CA SER A 134 33.78 -5.61 -11.32
C SER A 134 32.65 -5.16 -12.25
N ARG A 135 31.62 -6.01 -12.41
CA ARG A 135 30.44 -5.69 -13.23
C ARG A 135 29.66 -4.50 -12.67
N ILE A 136 29.47 -4.40 -11.36
CA ILE A 136 28.77 -3.26 -10.73
C ILE A 136 29.57 -1.97 -10.95
N LEU A 137 30.89 -2.01 -10.67
CA LEU A 137 31.78 -0.87 -10.83
C LEU A 137 31.77 -0.32 -12.26
N ASP A 138 31.82 -1.21 -13.25
CA ASP A 138 31.86 -0.85 -14.66
C ASP A 138 30.58 -0.10 -15.11
N TYR A 139 29.40 -0.61 -14.76
CA TYR A 139 28.14 0.08 -15.06
C TYR A 139 27.99 1.38 -14.26
N LEU A 140 28.31 1.38 -12.96
CA LEU A 140 28.16 2.56 -12.12
C LEU A 140 29.11 3.70 -12.55
N ALA A 141 30.35 3.38 -12.91
CA ALA A 141 31.33 4.35 -13.42
C ALA A 141 30.80 5.04 -14.70
N TYR A 142 30.23 4.27 -15.63
CA TYR A 142 29.64 4.84 -16.84
C TYR A 142 28.43 5.73 -16.53
N VAL A 143 27.54 5.31 -15.62
CA VAL A 143 26.37 6.10 -15.22
C VAL A 143 26.80 7.43 -14.58
N LEU A 144 27.77 7.39 -13.65
CA LEU A 144 28.32 8.59 -13.01
C LEU A 144 28.95 9.53 -14.03
N TYR A 145 29.73 8.99 -14.97
CA TYR A 145 30.29 9.77 -16.07
C TYR A 145 29.22 10.49 -16.89
N LYS A 146 28.15 9.77 -17.31
CA LYS A 146 27.05 10.36 -18.06
C LYS A 146 26.29 11.43 -17.29
N GLN A 147 26.29 11.37 -15.96
CA GLN A 147 25.72 12.42 -15.11
C GLN A 147 26.69 13.57 -14.84
N GLY A 148 27.94 13.51 -15.30
CA GLY A 148 28.97 14.53 -15.11
C GLY A 148 29.78 14.39 -13.82
N HIS A 149 29.65 13.27 -13.10
CA HIS A 149 30.45 12.95 -11.92
C HIS A 149 31.79 12.33 -12.33
N LEU A 150 32.62 13.08 -13.07
CA LEU A 150 33.83 12.57 -13.72
C LEU A 150 34.87 12.01 -12.74
N GLN A 151 35.09 12.68 -11.61
CA GLN A 151 36.05 12.22 -10.60
C GLN A 151 35.63 10.91 -9.95
N GLU A 152 34.34 10.78 -9.60
CA GLU A 152 33.79 9.55 -9.02
C GLU A 152 33.84 8.39 -10.04
N ALA A 153 33.52 8.67 -11.32
CA ALA A 153 33.61 7.69 -12.39
C ALA A 153 35.04 7.17 -12.58
N LEU A 154 36.04 8.06 -12.54
CA LEU A 154 37.45 7.69 -12.61
C LEU A 154 37.89 6.85 -11.40
N ALA A 155 37.46 7.22 -10.19
CA ALA A 155 37.77 6.46 -8.98
C ALA A 155 37.25 5.01 -9.06
N LEU A 156 35.98 4.82 -9.45
CA LEU A 156 35.42 3.48 -9.63
C LEU A 156 36.07 2.70 -10.78
N THR A 157 36.47 3.39 -11.85
CA THR A 157 37.19 2.76 -12.96
C THR A 157 38.58 2.27 -12.53
N ASN A 158 39.27 3.04 -11.69
CA ASN A 158 40.54 2.62 -11.12
C ASN A 158 40.37 1.43 -10.17
N GLU A 159 39.33 1.42 -9.33
CA GLU A 159 38.98 0.26 -8.50
C GLU A 159 38.71 -0.99 -9.35
N LEU A 160 37.95 -0.84 -10.44
CA LEU A 160 37.70 -1.91 -11.40
C LEU A 160 39.00 -2.48 -11.99
N LEU A 161 39.95 -1.61 -12.37
CA LEU A 161 41.23 -2.04 -12.94
C LEU A 161 42.17 -2.70 -11.92
N VAL A 162 41.98 -2.45 -10.61
CA VAL A 162 42.66 -3.22 -9.56
C VAL A 162 42.15 -4.66 -9.53
N LEU A 163 40.83 -4.86 -9.73
CA LEU A 163 40.22 -6.19 -9.74
C LEU A 163 40.45 -6.93 -11.07
N GLU A 164 40.37 -6.23 -12.20
CA GLU A 164 40.49 -6.77 -13.55
C GLU A 164 41.41 -5.87 -14.42
N PRO A 165 42.75 -6.00 -14.30
CA PRO A 165 43.70 -5.13 -15.00
C PRO A 165 43.59 -5.15 -16.53
N GLY A 166 43.12 -6.26 -17.09
CA GLY A 166 42.93 -6.46 -18.53
C GLY A 166 41.57 -6.00 -19.07
N HIS A 167 40.76 -5.30 -18.29
CA HIS A 167 39.42 -4.90 -18.70
C HIS A 167 39.47 -3.78 -19.76
N GLU A 168 39.35 -4.15 -21.04
CA GLU A 168 39.52 -3.24 -22.19
C GLU A 168 38.68 -1.95 -22.08
N ARG A 169 37.40 -2.09 -21.74
CA ARG A 169 36.49 -0.93 -21.59
C ARG A 169 36.95 0.01 -20.47
N ALA A 170 37.49 -0.52 -19.38
CA ALA A 170 37.89 0.27 -18.22
C ALA A 170 39.21 1.02 -18.52
N LEU A 171 40.14 0.37 -19.21
CA LEU A 171 41.37 1.01 -19.70
C LEU A 171 41.07 2.19 -20.63
N ASN A 172 40.16 1.99 -21.59
CA ASN A 172 39.73 3.04 -22.51
C ASN A 172 38.99 4.18 -21.78
N ASN A 173 38.08 3.84 -20.87
CA ASN A 173 37.34 4.82 -20.06
C ASN A 173 38.28 5.64 -19.17
N ARG A 174 39.26 5.01 -18.51
CA ARG A 174 40.26 5.71 -17.68
C ARG A 174 41.02 6.76 -18.48
N ALA A 175 41.59 6.35 -19.62
CA ALA A 175 42.34 7.26 -20.49
C ALA A 175 41.48 8.43 -21.01
N HIS A 176 40.20 8.16 -21.29
CA HIS A 176 39.23 9.19 -21.69
C HIS A 176 38.92 10.16 -20.54
N PHE A 177 38.63 9.64 -19.34
CA PHE A 177 38.28 10.44 -18.16
C PHE A 177 39.46 11.31 -17.69
N GLU A 178 40.67 10.76 -17.65
CA GLU A 178 41.88 11.51 -17.29
C GLU A 178 42.14 12.66 -18.27
N ARG A 179 41.97 12.42 -19.58
CA ARG A 179 42.11 13.45 -20.60
C ARG A 179 41.08 14.57 -20.43
N GLN A 180 39.83 14.21 -20.17
CA GLN A 180 38.77 15.20 -19.95
C GLN A 180 39.01 16.01 -18.68
N LEU A 181 39.45 15.38 -17.59
CA LEU A 181 39.77 16.07 -16.34
C LEU A 181 40.95 17.03 -16.51
N ALA A 182 41.99 16.63 -17.25
CA ALA A 182 43.12 17.48 -17.58
C ALA A 182 42.69 18.71 -18.40
N ASN A 183 41.76 18.53 -19.35
CA ASN A 183 41.19 19.63 -20.12
C ASN A 183 40.35 20.58 -19.25
N GLU A 184 39.56 20.07 -18.29
CA GLU A 184 38.80 20.89 -17.33
C GLU A 184 39.72 21.70 -16.41
N LEU A 185 40.81 21.08 -15.92
CA LEU A 185 41.84 21.76 -15.13
C LEU A 185 42.53 22.87 -15.93
N ALA A 186 42.91 22.59 -17.18
CA ALA A 186 43.52 23.58 -18.08
C ALA A 186 42.57 24.73 -18.43
N ALA A 187 41.25 24.49 -18.41
CA ALA A 187 40.23 25.48 -18.68
C ALA A 187 39.84 26.36 -17.46
N GLY A 188 40.55 26.26 -16.33
CA GLY A 188 40.32 27.11 -15.15
C GLY A 188 39.37 26.51 -14.11
N GLY A 189 39.18 25.20 -14.10
CA GLY A 189 38.35 24.47 -13.12
C GLY A 189 37.14 23.81 -13.77
N PRO A 190 36.32 23.08 -12.98
CA PRO A 190 35.13 22.42 -13.51
C PRO A 190 34.23 23.48 -14.14
N ARG A 191 34.07 23.42 -15.47
CA ARG A 191 33.11 24.27 -16.17
C ARG A 191 31.75 24.04 -15.52
N ARG A 192 31.10 25.11 -15.05
CA ARG A 192 29.70 25.00 -14.63
C ARG A 192 28.93 24.48 -15.85
N LYS A 193 28.25 23.33 -15.69
CA LYS A 193 27.38 22.76 -16.73
C LYS A 193 26.42 23.85 -17.23
N GLY A 194 26.62 24.29 -18.47
CA GLY A 194 25.91 25.41 -19.09
C GLY A 194 26.67 26.06 -20.25
N ASP A 195 28.01 26.03 -20.27
CA ASP A 195 28.81 26.73 -21.30
C ASP A 195 29.02 25.96 -22.62
N THR A 196 28.61 24.68 -22.70
CA THR A 196 28.65 23.89 -23.95
C THR A 196 27.42 23.01 -24.16
N GLY A 197 26.32 23.23 -23.44
CA GLY A 197 25.15 22.36 -23.52
C GLY A 197 24.51 22.45 -24.91
N SER A 198 24.60 21.38 -25.71
CA SER A 198 23.55 21.19 -26.70
C SER A 198 22.23 21.05 -25.93
N ALA A 199 21.14 21.57 -26.49
CA ALA A 199 19.82 21.44 -25.89
C ALA A 199 19.46 19.97 -25.56
N GLU A 200 20.05 19.02 -26.30
CA GLU A 200 19.90 17.57 -26.15
C GLU A 200 20.45 17.02 -24.82
N ASP A 201 21.58 17.54 -24.32
CA ASP A 201 22.21 17.07 -23.07
C ASP A 201 21.47 17.58 -21.82
N GLU A 202 20.94 18.80 -21.87
CA GLU A 202 20.06 19.32 -20.82
C GLU A 202 18.69 18.64 -20.83
N GLU A 203 18.15 18.34 -22.01
CA GLU A 203 16.86 17.66 -22.16
C GLU A 203 16.92 16.19 -21.72
N ALA A 204 18.04 15.49 -21.94
CA ALA A 204 18.26 14.12 -21.47
C ALA A 204 18.45 14.02 -19.94
N ILE A 205 18.99 15.06 -19.29
CA ILE A 205 19.12 15.13 -17.83
C ILE A 205 17.80 15.60 -17.18
N ARG A 206 17.08 16.54 -17.79
CA ARG A 206 15.72 16.95 -17.35
C ARG A 206 14.70 15.82 -17.50
N HIS A 207 14.81 14.99 -18.54
CA HIS A 207 13.96 13.79 -18.72
C HIS A 207 14.16 12.73 -17.63
N ASN A 208 15.25 12.81 -16.85
CA ASN A 208 15.64 11.83 -15.83
C ASN A 208 15.60 12.36 -14.39
N ALA A 209 15.19 13.60 -14.14
CA ALA A 209 14.85 14.03 -12.79
C ALA A 209 13.48 13.42 -12.39
N PRO A 210 13.32 12.91 -11.17
CA PRO A 210 12.09 12.22 -10.78
C PRO A 210 10.92 13.18 -10.94
N HIS A 211 9.99 12.89 -11.84
CA HIS A 211 8.75 13.61 -12.12
C HIS A 211 8.41 14.66 -11.04
N ARG A 212 8.97 15.88 -11.14
CA ARG A 212 8.77 16.96 -10.15
C ARG A 212 7.56 17.83 -10.51
N GLU A 213 6.75 17.39 -11.44
CA GLU A 213 5.61 18.13 -11.97
C GLU A 213 4.34 17.28 -11.91
N GLY A 214 3.20 17.96 -11.87
CA GLY A 214 1.89 17.33 -11.84
C GLY A 214 1.66 16.49 -10.58
N TRP A 215 1.10 15.29 -10.78
CA TRP A 215 0.67 14.38 -9.72
C TRP A 215 1.77 14.05 -8.70
N TYR A 216 2.99 13.75 -9.17
CA TYR A 216 4.10 13.32 -8.31
C TYR A 216 4.64 14.44 -7.39
N ALA A 217 4.36 15.71 -7.72
CA ALA A 217 4.65 16.86 -6.88
C ALA A 217 3.51 17.22 -5.92
N SER A 218 2.34 16.60 -6.07
CA SER A 218 1.15 16.92 -5.28
C SER A 218 1.31 16.55 -3.81
N ALA A 219 0.61 17.29 -2.93
CA ALA A 219 0.55 16.97 -1.50
C ALA A 219 -0.03 15.57 -1.24
N GLU A 220 -0.99 15.13 -2.06
CA GLU A 220 -1.59 13.81 -1.98
C GLU A 220 -0.57 12.69 -2.26
N PHE A 221 0.21 12.82 -3.34
CA PHE A 221 1.26 11.84 -3.63
C PHE A 221 2.32 11.80 -2.52
N GLN A 222 2.69 12.94 -1.94
CA GLN A 222 3.63 12.96 -0.81
C GLN A 222 3.05 12.29 0.44
N ARG A 223 1.75 12.49 0.75
CA ARG A 223 1.05 11.74 1.82
C ARG A 223 1.04 10.24 1.55
N TYR A 224 0.64 9.82 0.34
CA TYR A 224 0.70 8.43 -0.10
C TYR A 224 2.10 7.81 0.07
N LYS A 225 3.13 8.51 -0.38
CA LYS A 225 4.53 8.08 -0.32
C LYS A 225 5.01 7.91 1.14
N ARG A 226 4.61 8.81 2.05
CA ARG A 226 4.89 8.71 3.49
C ARG A 226 4.12 7.57 4.15
N LEU A 227 2.84 7.45 3.85
CA LEU A 227 1.96 6.41 4.39
C LEU A 227 2.45 5.01 4.00
N CYS A 228 2.89 4.81 2.75
CA CYS A 228 3.51 3.56 2.32
C CYS A 228 4.80 3.21 3.07
N ARG A 229 5.54 4.20 3.56
CA ARG A 229 6.73 4.01 4.43
C ARG A 229 6.37 3.82 5.91
N GLY A 230 5.10 3.93 6.29
CA GLY A 230 4.70 3.97 7.69
C GLY A 230 5.12 5.24 8.42
N GLN A 231 5.41 6.32 7.68
CA GLN A 231 5.76 7.63 8.24
C GLN A 231 4.49 8.46 8.35
N LEU A 232 3.90 8.54 9.55
CA LEU A 232 2.74 9.40 9.82
C LEU A 232 3.23 10.69 10.47
N LEU A 233 2.94 11.86 9.90
CA LEU A 233 3.25 13.14 10.52
C LEU A 233 2.03 13.71 11.27
N PRO A 234 2.23 14.44 12.39
CA PRO A 234 1.17 15.26 12.98
C PRO A 234 0.56 16.19 11.93
N GLY A 235 -0.77 16.32 11.90
CA GLY A 235 -1.48 17.10 10.89
C GLY A 235 -1.78 16.38 9.56
N ASP A 236 -1.19 15.21 9.28
CA ASP A 236 -1.49 14.51 8.01
C ASP A 236 -2.95 14.02 7.95
N PHE A 237 -3.57 13.71 9.11
CA PHE A 237 -4.88 13.04 9.21
C PHE A 237 -5.75 13.56 10.38
N GLU A 238 -5.45 14.76 10.89
CA GLU A 238 -6.02 15.32 12.13
C GLU A 238 -7.55 15.46 12.14
N SER A 239 -8.22 15.39 10.98
CA SER A 239 -9.68 15.45 10.88
C SER A 239 -10.39 14.09 10.90
N VAL A 240 -9.68 12.97 10.77
CA VAL A 240 -10.32 11.64 10.58
C VAL A 240 -9.85 10.57 11.56
N ALA A 241 -8.97 10.90 12.49
CA ALA A 241 -8.67 10.01 13.61
C ALA A 241 -9.93 9.79 14.45
N SER A 242 -10.62 8.69 14.20
CA SER A 242 -11.57 8.16 15.16
C SER A 242 -10.79 7.91 16.45
N ASN A 243 -10.94 8.77 17.47
CA ASN A 243 -10.38 8.63 18.83
C ASN A 243 -10.81 7.35 19.57
N LYS A 244 -11.43 6.41 18.86
CA LYS A 244 -11.82 5.11 19.37
C LYS A 244 -10.63 4.15 19.28
N PRO A 245 -10.40 3.33 20.31
CA PRO A 245 -9.37 2.30 20.25
C PRO A 245 -9.66 1.33 19.09
N LEU A 246 -8.59 0.74 18.55
CA LEU A 246 -8.73 -0.45 17.70
C LEU A 246 -9.39 -1.56 18.51
N VAL A 247 -10.27 -2.33 17.86
CA VAL A 247 -10.97 -3.45 18.48
C VAL A 247 -10.75 -4.70 17.66
N CYS A 248 -10.19 -5.72 18.29
CA CYS A 248 -10.19 -7.09 17.80
C CYS A 248 -11.30 -7.88 18.51
N ARG A 249 -12.12 -8.62 17.78
CA ARG A 249 -13.23 -9.41 18.34
C ARG A 249 -13.53 -10.65 17.53
N TYR A 250 -14.19 -11.60 18.17
CA TYR A 250 -14.82 -12.74 17.49
C TYR A 250 -16.23 -12.34 17.02
N HIS A 251 -16.37 -12.12 15.71
CA HIS A 251 -17.59 -11.66 15.07
C HIS A 251 -18.45 -12.83 14.57
N ARG A 252 -19.77 -12.74 14.79
CA ARG A 252 -20.76 -13.78 14.48
C ARG A 252 -22.02 -13.14 13.86
N PRO A 253 -21.94 -12.68 12.60
CA PRO A 253 -23.07 -12.01 11.95
C PRO A 253 -24.20 -12.98 11.54
N HIS A 254 -23.89 -14.27 11.46
CA HIS A 254 -24.82 -15.31 11.02
C HIS A 254 -24.57 -16.61 11.79
N ALA A 255 -25.59 -17.47 11.89
CA ALA A 255 -25.51 -18.75 12.60
C ALA A 255 -24.41 -19.70 12.07
N TYR A 256 -24.02 -19.50 10.81
CA TYR A 256 -22.89 -20.19 10.18
C TYR A 256 -21.57 -20.03 10.96
N PHE A 257 -21.39 -18.91 11.68
CA PHE A 257 -20.16 -18.59 12.40
C PHE A 257 -20.23 -18.93 13.91
N TYR A 258 -21.22 -19.72 14.37
CA TYR A 258 -21.31 -20.07 15.80
C TYR A 258 -20.13 -20.90 16.32
N LEU A 259 -19.69 -21.91 15.55
CA LEU A 259 -18.59 -22.81 15.93
C LEU A 259 -17.22 -22.26 15.55
N ALA A 260 -17.17 -21.48 14.47
CA ALA A 260 -15.95 -20.84 13.96
C ALA A 260 -16.22 -19.34 13.76
N PRO A 261 -16.18 -18.54 14.84
CA PRO A 261 -16.39 -17.11 14.74
C PRO A 261 -15.28 -16.43 13.95
N VAL A 262 -15.62 -15.37 13.21
CA VAL A 262 -14.66 -14.64 12.39
C VAL A 262 -13.77 -13.77 13.29
N LYS A 263 -12.45 -13.87 13.12
CA LYS A 263 -11.48 -13.01 13.78
C LYS A 263 -11.52 -11.64 13.10
N GLU A 264 -12.17 -10.67 13.72
CA GLU A 264 -12.40 -9.34 13.18
C GLU A 264 -11.52 -8.29 13.87
N GLU A 265 -10.87 -7.44 13.10
CA GLU A 265 -10.15 -6.25 13.54
C GLU A 265 -10.75 -5.01 12.86
N ILE A 266 -11.16 -4.03 13.65
CA ILE A 266 -11.66 -2.75 13.14
C ILE A 266 -10.48 -1.81 12.95
N ALA A 267 -10.07 -1.60 11.70
CA ALA A 267 -9.00 -0.70 11.32
C ALA A 267 -9.46 0.78 11.29
N HIS A 268 -10.75 1.01 11.03
CA HIS A 268 -11.34 2.34 11.06
C HIS A 268 -12.84 2.29 11.34
N TRP A 269 -13.38 3.29 12.03
CA TRP A 269 -14.78 3.29 12.45
C TRP A 269 -15.72 4.05 11.51
N ARG A 270 -15.26 5.13 10.86
CA ARG A 270 -16.10 5.99 10.00
C ARG A 270 -15.29 6.64 8.87
N PRO A 271 -15.28 6.08 7.66
CA PRO A 271 -16.02 4.90 7.24
C PRO A 271 -15.50 3.63 7.92
N LEU A 272 -16.36 2.63 8.04
CA LEU A 272 -16.00 1.35 8.61
C LEU A 272 -15.01 0.63 7.68
N ILE A 273 -13.81 0.34 8.19
CA ILE A 273 -12.80 -0.50 7.53
C ILE A 273 -12.49 -1.64 8.47
N VAL A 274 -12.69 -2.85 8.00
CA VAL A 274 -12.56 -4.07 8.79
C VAL A 274 -11.58 -5.03 8.14
N LEU A 275 -10.76 -5.69 8.94
CA LEU A 275 -9.95 -6.84 8.58
C LEU A 275 -10.55 -8.10 9.20
N TRP A 276 -10.79 -9.12 8.38
CA TRP A 276 -11.13 -10.46 8.84
C TRP A 276 -9.93 -11.38 8.63
N HIS A 277 -9.43 -12.00 9.69
CA HIS A 277 -8.25 -12.86 9.64
C HIS A 277 -8.62 -14.33 9.49
N GLY A 278 -7.87 -15.04 8.66
CA GLY A 278 -8.06 -16.47 8.42
C GLY A 278 -9.41 -16.80 7.77
N ILE A 279 -10.01 -15.84 7.05
CA ILE A 279 -11.32 -16.01 6.42
C ILE A 279 -11.25 -16.90 5.16
N ILE A 280 -10.06 -17.03 4.55
CA ILE A 280 -9.80 -17.95 3.45
C ILE A 280 -8.64 -18.89 3.80
N GLY A 281 -8.85 -20.18 3.58
CA GLY A 281 -7.89 -21.23 3.93
C GLY A 281 -6.69 -21.28 2.98
N THR A 282 -5.64 -21.99 3.40
CA THR A 282 -4.43 -22.19 2.60
C THR A 282 -4.70 -22.99 1.31
N ALA A 283 -5.54 -24.02 1.40
CA ALA A 283 -5.97 -24.83 0.26
C ALA A 283 -6.82 -24.01 -0.74
N GLU A 284 -7.82 -23.27 -0.25
CA GLU A 284 -8.65 -22.39 -1.09
C GLU A 284 -7.79 -21.34 -1.82
N THR A 285 -6.83 -20.73 -1.09
CA THR A 285 -5.87 -19.79 -1.64
C THR A 285 -5.03 -20.41 -2.76
N ALA A 286 -4.52 -21.63 -2.56
CA ALA A 286 -3.72 -22.33 -3.55
C ALA A 286 -4.53 -22.66 -4.81
N THR A 287 -5.76 -23.15 -4.65
CA THR A 287 -6.69 -23.42 -5.76
C THR A 287 -6.97 -22.16 -6.58
N ILE A 288 -7.30 -21.04 -5.93
CA ILE A 288 -7.58 -19.77 -6.62
C ILE A 288 -6.36 -19.30 -7.41
N ARG A 289 -5.15 -19.39 -6.82
CA ARG A 289 -3.91 -19.03 -7.52
C ARG A 289 -3.66 -19.92 -8.73
N GLN A 290 -3.85 -21.24 -8.60
CA GLN A 290 -3.68 -22.19 -9.72
C GLN A 290 -4.66 -21.90 -10.87
N LEU A 291 -5.90 -21.53 -10.56
CA LEU A 291 -6.89 -21.13 -11.57
C LEU A 291 -6.54 -19.80 -12.24
N ALA A 292 -5.97 -18.86 -11.48
CA ALA A 292 -5.64 -17.51 -11.96
C ALA A 292 -4.35 -17.44 -12.78
N GLU A 293 -3.28 -18.14 -12.39
CA GLU A 293 -1.96 -18.07 -13.02
C GLU A 293 -1.95 -18.15 -14.56
N PRO A 294 -2.60 -19.14 -15.21
CA PRO A 294 -2.59 -19.22 -16.68
C PRO A 294 -3.37 -18.07 -17.35
N ARG A 295 -4.29 -17.43 -16.61
CA ARG A 295 -5.18 -16.36 -17.07
C ARG A 295 -4.63 -14.96 -16.81
N LEU A 296 -3.55 -14.83 -16.04
CA LEU A 296 -2.96 -13.53 -15.72
C LEU A 296 -2.53 -12.79 -16.99
N ARG A 297 -3.07 -11.59 -17.17
CA ARG A 297 -2.68 -10.63 -18.21
C ARG A 297 -2.37 -9.29 -17.58
N ARG A 298 -1.58 -8.45 -18.26
CA ARG A 298 -1.27 -7.11 -17.74
C ARG A 298 -2.57 -6.34 -17.51
N ALA A 299 -2.74 -5.80 -16.30
CA ALA A 299 -3.96 -5.09 -15.94
C ALA A 299 -4.10 -3.83 -16.79
N THR A 300 -5.31 -3.60 -17.27
CA THR A 300 -5.70 -2.39 -17.97
C THR A 300 -6.57 -1.51 -17.07
N VAL A 301 -6.62 -0.22 -17.39
CA VAL A 301 -7.48 0.77 -16.77
C VAL A 301 -8.34 1.40 -17.85
N GLN A 302 -9.52 1.91 -17.48
CA GLN A 302 -10.35 2.68 -18.38
C GLN A 302 -9.78 4.09 -18.49
N ASP A 303 -9.42 4.50 -19.69
CA ASP A 303 -8.97 5.86 -19.97
C ASP A 303 -10.16 6.83 -19.76
N PRO A 304 -10.04 7.85 -18.91
CA PRO A 304 -11.17 8.74 -18.60
C PRO A 304 -11.65 9.59 -19.78
N ALA A 305 -10.77 9.87 -20.75
CA ALA A 305 -11.10 10.72 -21.89
C ALA A 305 -11.73 9.93 -23.05
N THR A 306 -11.32 8.68 -23.23
CA THR A 306 -11.69 7.86 -24.40
C THR A 306 -12.52 6.62 -24.05
N GLY A 307 -12.62 6.26 -22.77
CA GLY A 307 -13.33 5.08 -22.28
C GLY A 307 -12.67 3.74 -22.66
N ARG A 308 -11.51 3.74 -23.33
CA ARG A 308 -10.82 2.52 -23.79
C ARG A 308 -9.96 1.92 -22.69
N LEU A 309 -9.77 0.60 -22.73
CA LEU A 309 -8.86 -0.11 -21.84
C LEU A 309 -7.41 0.09 -22.29
N VAL A 310 -6.60 0.77 -21.46
CA VAL A 310 -5.18 1.06 -21.72
C VAL A 310 -4.30 0.55 -20.59
N THR A 311 -3.01 0.31 -20.85
CA THR A 311 -2.04 0.06 -19.77
C THR A 311 -1.60 1.40 -19.18
N ALA A 312 -1.67 1.53 -17.86
CA ALA A 312 -1.26 2.75 -17.17
C ALA A 312 0.06 2.56 -16.41
N ARG A 313 0.83 3.65 -16.29
CA ARG A 313 2.03 3.70 -15.43
C ARG A 313 1.67 3.66 -13.94
N TYR A 314 0.48 4.16 -13.59
CA TYR A 314 -0.03 4.21 -12.21
C TYR A 314 -0.66 2.91 -11.70
N ARG A 315 -0.80 1.87 -12.55
CA ARG A 315 -1.26 0.53 -12.16
C ARG A 315 -0.35 -0.53 -12.78
N ILE A 316 0.57 -1.05 -11.98
CA ILE A 316 1.53 -2.07 -12.41
C ILE A 316 1.17 -3.40 -11.75
N SER A 317 0.29 -4.15 -12.39
CA SER A 317 -0.15 -5.49 -11.95
C SER A 317 -0.54 -6.39 -13.10
N LYS A 318 -0.69 -7.68 -12.83
CA LYS A 318 -1.39 -8.64 -13.69
C LYS A 318 -2.71 -9.02 -13.05
N SER A 319 -3.77 -9.17 -13.84
CA SER A 319 -5.10 -9.57 -13.36
C SER A 319 -5.66 -10.76 -14.13
N ALA A 320 -6.47 -11.56 -13.45
CA ALA A 320 -7.31 -12.61 -13.99
C ALA A 320 -8.70 -12.50 -13.35
N TRP A 321 -9.72 -12.90 -14.10
CA TRP A 321 -11.11 -12.91 -13.63
C TRP A 321 -11.59 -14.35 -13.53
N LEU A 322 -12.22 -14.69 -12.40
CA LEU A 322 -12.71 -16.03 -12.10
C LEU A 322 -14.21 -15.97 -11.78
N GLN A 323 -14.99 -16.66 -12.61
CA GLN A 323 -16.42 -16.86 -12.39
C GLN A 323 -16.67 -17.90 -11.29
N SER A 324 -17.77 -17.73 -10.56
CA SER A 324 -18.13 -18.60 -9.44
C SER A 324 -18.33 -20.06 -9.85
N VAL A 325 -18.85 -20.28 -11.06
CA VAL A 325 -19.10 -21.62 -11.63
C VAL A 325 -17.83 -22.40 -11.97
N LEU A 326 -16.65 -21.76 -11.96
CA LEU A 326 -15.39 -22.43 -12.35
C LEU A 326 -14.91 -23.46 -11.34
N HIS A 327 -15.22 -23.29 -10.06
CA HIS A 327 -14.75 -24.20 -9.02
C HIS A 327 -15.57 -24.09 -7.72
N PRO A 328 -15.90 -25.21 -7.04
CA PRO A 328 -16.68 -25.19 -5.78
C PRO A 328 -16.06 -24.35 -4.67
N ALA A 329 -14.73 -24.24 -4.62
CA ALA A 329 -14.04 -23.36 -3.67
C ALA A 329 -14.44 -21.89 -3.83
N ILE A 330 -14.71 -21.44 -5.05
CA ILE A 330 -15.15 -20.07 -5.34
C ILE A 330 -16.59 -19.89 -4.89
N GLU A 331 -17.48 -20.82 -5.27
CA GLU A 331 -18.88 -20.79 -4.85
C GLU A 331 -19.03 -20.81 -3.33
N ASN A 332 -18.24 -21.63 -2.64
CA ASN A 332 -18.22 -21.68 -1.18
C ASN A 332 -17.73 -20.37 -0.55
N LEU A 333 -16.76 -19.70 -1.19
CA LEU A 333 -16.30 -18.39 -0.76
C LEU A 333 -17.39 -17.33 -0.93
N ASP A 334 -18.06 -17.30 -2.08
CA ASP A 334 -19.20 -16.42 -2.37
C ASP A 334 -20.34 -16.60 -1.34
N ARG A 335 -20.68 -17.85 -1.00
CA ARG A 335 -21.67 -18.12 0.08
C ARG A 335 -21.17 -17.62 1.44
N ARG A 336 -19.91 -17.86 1.78
CA ARG A 336 -19.32 -17.42 3.06
C ARG A 336 -19.35 -15.90 3.20
N ILE A 337 -19.02 -15.16 2.14
CA ILE A 337 -19.01 -13.69 2.19
C ILE A 337 -20.41 -13.10 2.26
N GLU A 338 -21.39 -13.70 1.59
CA GLU A 338 -22.77 -13.24 1.67
C GLU A 338 -23.29 -13.34 3.11
N LEU A 339 -22.96 -14.44 3.81
CA LEU A 339 -23.30 -14.63 5.22
C LEU A 339 -22.51 -13.70 6.17
N LEU A 340 -21.31 -13.28 5.78
CA LEU A 340 -20.43 -12.43 6.59
C LEU A 340 -20.78 -10.94 6.45
N THR A 341 -20.99 -10.48 5.22
CA THR A 341 -21.26 -9.07 4.90
C THR A 341 -22.74 -8.73 4.94
N GLY A 342 -23.62 -9.73 4.79
CA GLY A 342 -25.05 -9.55 4.56
C GLY A 342 -25.41 -9.10 3.14
N LEU A 343 -24.41 -8.87 2.26
CA LEU A 343 -24.63 -8.39 0.89
C LEU A 343 -24.81 -9.57 -0.07
N SER A 344 -25.80 -9.47 -0.97
CA SER A 344 -25.99 -10.45 -2.04
C SER A 344 -24.79 -10.47 -2.99
N VAL A 345 -24.38 -11.65 -3.45
CA VAL A 345 -23.36 -11.79 -4.49
C VAL A 345 -23.95 -11.96 -5.90
N ALA A 346 -25.27 -11.97 -6.05
CA ALA A 346 -25.94 -12.23 -7.33
C ALA A 346 -25.57 -11.19 -8.41
N SER A 347 -25.52 -9.91 -8.02
CA SER A 347 -25.09 -8.80 -8.86
C SER A 347 -23.60 -8.47 -8.77
N ALA A 348 -22.87 -9.17 -7.90
CA ALA A 348 -21.46 -8.87 -7.66
C ALA A 348 -20.59 -9.27 -8.84
N GLU A 349 -19.45 -8.58 -9.01
CA GLU A 349 -18.50 -8.90 -10.07
C GLU A 349 -17.84 -10.28 -9.85
N GLU A 350 -17.30 -10.82 -10.94
CA GLU A 350 -16.40 -11.97 -10.90
C GLU A 350 -15.19 -11.68 -9.99
N LEU A 351 -14.60 -12.72 -9.40
CA LEU A 351 -13.42 -12.53 -8.57
C LEU A 351 -12.25 -12.06 -9.42
N GLN A 352 -11.74 -10.87 -9.12
CA GLN A 352 -10.55 -10.34 -9.77
C GLN A 352 -9.32 -10.73 -8.96
N VAL A 353 -8.58 -11.72 -9.42
CA VAL A 353 -7.27 -12.08 -8.84
C VAL A 353 -6.19 -11.18 -9.43
N VAL A 354 -5.41 -10.53 -8.59
CA VAL A 354 -4.37 -9.58 -8.98
C VAL A 354 -3.03 -9.98 -8.39
N ASN A 355 -2.00 -9.95 -9.22
CA ASN A 355 -0.62 -10.12 -8.83
C ASN A 355 0.18 -8.82 -9.03
N TYR A 356 0.79 -8.34 -7.95
CA TYR A 356 1.81 -7.31 -7.97
C TYR A 356 3.17 -7.97 -7.72
N GLY A 357 4.04 -7.91 -8.73
CA GLY A 357 5.46 -8.24 -8.58
C GLY A 357 6.23 -7.10 -7.92
N LEU A 358 7.56 -7.20 -7.91
CA LEU A 358 8.44 -6.14 -7.41
C LEU A 358 8.13 -4.79 -8.06
N GLY A 359 8.00 -3.74 -7.23
CA GLY A 359 7.60 -2.38 -7.65
C GLY A 359 6.14 -2.26 -8.11
N GLY A 360 5.41 -3.36 -8.21
CA GLY A 360 4.00 -3.38 -8.56
C GLY A 360 3.19 -2.61 -7.53
N HIS A 361 2.33 -1.71 -8.02
CA HIS A 361 1.52 -0.82 -7.20
C HIS A 361 0.23 -0.44 -7.94
N TYR A 362 -0.66 0.22 -7.22
CA TYR A 362 -1.81 0.92 -7.79
C TYR A 362 -1.97 2.25 -7.04
N GLU A 363 -1.81 3.36 -7.75
CA GLU A 363 -1.96 4.71 -7.19
C GLU A 363 -3.36 4.98 -6.61
N PRO A 364 -3.52 6.04 -5.80
CA PRO A 364 -4.79 6.36 -5.13
C PRO A 364 -5.98 6.47 -6.08
N HIS A 365 -7.03 5.71 -5.80
CA HIS A 365 -8.25 5.63 -6.59
C HIS A 365 -9.47 5.37 -5.71
N TYR A 366 -10.64 5.45 -6.36
CA TYR A 366 -11.92 4.98 -5.82
C TYR A 366 -12.35 3.73 -6.58
N ASP A 367 -13.06 2.85 -5.88
CA ASP A 367 -13.67 1.69 -6.52
C ASP A 367 -15.05 1.99 -7.10
N PHE A 368 -15.72 3.05 -6.63
CA PHE A 368 -17.00 3.50 -7.19
C PHE A 368 -16.78 4.44 -8.38
N ALA A 369 -17.76 4.49 -9.28
CA ALA A 369 -17.79 5.44 -10.39
C ALA A 369 -18.28 6.82 -9.92
N HIS A 370 -17.67 7.90 -10.42
CA HIS A 370 -18.10 9.27 -10.10
C HIS A 370 -19.28 9.70 -10.98
N ARG A 371 -20.17 10.56 -10.44
CA ARG A 371 -21.31 11.12 -11.19
C ARG A 371 -20.96 11.83 -12.51
N ARG A 372 -19.70 12.26 -12.67
CA ARG A 372 -19.20 12.98 -13.85
C ARG A 372 -18.45 12.10 -14.85
N GLU A 373 -18.26 10.82 -14.54
CA GLU A 373 -17.62 9.88 -15.46
C GLU A 373 -18.61 9.43 -16.54
N VAL A 374 -18.14 9.35 -17.77
CA VAL A 374 -18.91 8.89 -18.93
C VAL A 374 -19.33 7.43 -18.69
N ASN A 375 -20.61 7.12 -18.87
CA ASN A 375 -21.20 5.78 -18.66
C ASN A 375 -21.12 5.22 -17.22
N SER A 376 -20.83 6.07 -16.23
CA SER A 376 -20.67 5.68 -14.80
C SER A 376 -21.84 4.90 -14.21
N PHE A 377 -23.07 5.21 -14.65
CA PHE A 377 -24.30 4.56 -14.23
C PHE A 377 -24.91 3.62 -15.29
N GLU A 378 -24.26 3.46 -16.44
CA GLU A 378 -24.75 2.56 -17.50
C GLU A 378 -24.43 1.09 -17.23
N ARG A 379 -23.74 0.79 -16.12
CA ARG A 379 -23.60 -0.59 -15.65
C ARG A 379 -24.98 -1.10 -15.25
N ALA A 380 -25.44 -2.16 -15.90
CA ALA A 380 -26.74 -2.80 -15.64
C ALA A 380 -26.97 -3.20 -14.17
N GLN A 381 -25.90 -3.29 -13.38
CA GLN A 381 -25.90 -3.70 -11.97
C GLN A 381 -25.84 -2.50 -11.00
N GLY A 382 -25.67 -1.26 -11.49
CA GLY A 382 -25.45 -0.07 -10.66
C GLY A 382 -23.99 0.14 -10.27
N ASN A 383 -23.74 1.06 -9.34
CA ASN A 383 -22.39 1.38 -8.86
C ASN A 383 -21.88 0.31 -7.86
N ARG A 384 -20.59 0.32 -7.55
CA ARG A 384 -19.98 -0.60 -6.58
C ARG A 384 -20.20 -0.09 -5.16
N ILE A 385 -21.03 -0.76 -4.37
CA ILE A 385 -21.37 -0.37 -3.00
C ILE A 385 -20.28 -0.67 -1.99
N ALA A 386 -19.50 -1.73 -2.21
CA ALA A 386 -18.53 -2.24 -1.26
C ALA A 386 -17.43 -3.03 -1.97
N THR A 387 -16.27 -3.07 -1.32
CA THR A 387 -15.12 -3.85 -1.75
C THR A 387 -14.74 -4.84 -0.67
N LEU A 388 -14.49 -6.07 -1.08
CA LEU A 388 -13.80 -7.08 -0.29
C LEU A 388 -12.49 -7.46 -0.97
N LEU A 389 -11.37 -7.18 -0.30
CA LEU A 389 -10.02 -7.43 -0.79
C LEU A 389 -9.37 -8.55 0.04
N TYR A 390 -9.23 -9.72 -0.53
CA TYR A 390 -8.49 -10.83 0.05
C TYR A 390 -6.98 -10.68 -0.16
N TYR A 391 -6.21 -11.02 0.87
CA TYR A 391 -4.76 -11.20 0.78
C TYR A 391 -4.44 -12.70 0.61
N LEU A 392 -3.94 -13.06 -0.57
CA LEU A 392 -3.63 -14.44 -0.96
C LEU A 392 -2.14 -14.79 -0.76
N SER A 393 -1.31 -13.82 -0.39
CA SER A 393 0.09 -14.03 -0.01
C SER A 393 0.50 -13.11 1.12
N ASP A 394 1.50 -13.58 1.87
CA ASP A 394 2.28 -12.73 2.77
C ASP A 394 3.28 -11.95 1.91
N VAL A 395 3.51 -10.68 2.25
CA VAL A 395 4.46 -9.81 1.55
C VAL A 395 5.51 -9.37 2.56
N PRO A 396 6.77 -9.83 2.45
CA PRO A 396 7.80 -9.51 3.42
C PRO A 396 8.04 -8.00 3.59
N ALA A 397 8.03 -7.24 2.49
CA ALA A 397 8.19 -5.77 2.54
C ALA A 397 7.39 -5.04 1.46
N GLY A 398 6.82 -3.89 1.82
CA GLY A 398 5.96 -3.10 0.93
C GLY A 398 4.55 -3.67 0.80
N GLY A 399 3.87 -3.39 -0.31
CA GLY A 399 2.59 -4.03 -0.66
C GLY A 399 1.40 -3.70 0.24
N ALA A 400 1.52 -2.77 1.18
CA ALA A 400 0.40 -2.35 2.03
C ALA A 400 -0.79 -1.83 1.20
N THR A 401 -2.01 -2.01 1.70
CA THR A 401 -3.19 -1.29 1.21
C THR A 401 -3.38 -0.09 2.11
N VAL A 402 -3.41 1.11 1.53
CA VAL A 402 -3.45 2.36 2.30
C VAL A 402 -4.65 3.21 1.93
N PHE A 403 -5.27 3.84 2.92
CA PHE A 403 -6.35 4.82 2.73
C PHE A 403 -5.78 6.21 2.95
N THR A 404 -5.58 6.94 1.85
CA THR A 404 -4.71 8.13 1.82
C THR A 404 -5.27 9.33 2.55
N ASP A 405 -6.59 9.37 2.78
CA ASP A 405 -7.24 10.45 3.52
C ASP A 405 -7.51 10.06 4.98
N LEU A 406 -7.40 8.78 5.31
CA LEU A 406 -7.61 8.24 6.66
C LEU A 406 -6.32 7.97 7.43
N GLY A 407 -5.19 7.88 6.72
CA GLY A 407 -3.92 7.45 7.33
C GLY A 407 -3.92 5.99 7.76
N VAL A 408 -4.88 5.20 7.26
CA VAL A 408 -4.97 3.76 7.56
C VAL A 408 -4.03 3.00 6.64
N ARG A 409 -3.24 2.09 7.23
CA ARG A 409 -2.28 1.23 6.53
C ARG A 409 -2.52 -0.21 6.92
N LEU A 410 -3.01 -1.01 5.98
CA LEU A 410 -3.27 -2.44 6.14
C LEU A 410 -2.11 -3.24 5.55
N LEU A 411 -1.44 -4.05 6.37
CA LEU A 411 -0.40 -4.95 5.90
C LEU A 411 -1.03 -6.22 5.32
N PRO A 412 -0.54 -6.71 4.17
CA PRO A 412 -1.05 -7.94 3.58
C PRO A 412 -0.66 -9.14 4.44
N THR A 413 -1.65 -9.85 4.97
CA THR A 413 -1.49 -11.09 5.71
C THR A 413 -2.30 -12.17 5.05
N ARG A 414 -1.64 -13.23 4.56
CA ARG A 414 -2.29 -14.32 3.83
C ARG A 414 -3.47 -14.89 4.61
N GLY A 415 -4.56 -15.12 3.91
CA GLY A 415 -5.79 -15.64 4.51
C GLY A 415 -6.68 -14.56 5.12
N SER A 416 -6.21 -13.32 5.22
CA SER A 416 -7.02 -12.19 5.70
C SER A 416 -7.75 -11.49 4.56
N ALA A 417 -8.82 -10.77 4.86
CA ALA A 417 -9.52 -9.91 3.90
C ALA A 417 -9.87 -8.56 4.52
N ALA A 418 -9.72 -7.48 3.76
CA ALA A 418 -10.16 -6.14 4.12
C ALA A 418 -11.53 -5.85 3.48
N PHE A 419 -12.43 -5.23 4.23
CA PHE A 419 -13.78 -4.86 3.78
C PHE A 419 -14.10 -3.41 4.12
N TRP A 420 -14.71 -2.70 3.17
CA TRP A 420 -15.23 -1.35 3.35
C TRP A 420 -16.38 -1.08 2.38
N PHE A 421 -17.23 -0.11 2.74
CA PHE A 421 -18.27 0.42 1.85
C PHE A 421 -17.72 1.58 1.03
N ASN A 422 -17.86 1.48 -0.29
CA ASN A 422 -17.46 2.52 -1.25
C ASN A 422 -18.49 3.65 -1.35
N LEU A 423 -19.75 3.37 -1.02
CA LEU A 423 -20.85 4.33 -1.05
C LEU A 423 -21.44 4.51 0.34
N LYS A 424 -21.88 5.73 0.64
CA LYS A 424 -22.79 6.05 1.74
C LYS A 424 -24.13 5.33 1.58
N ARG A 425 -24.97 5.32 2.62
CA ARG A 425 -26.35 4.85 2.53
C ARG A 425 -27.22 5.70 1.61
N SER A 426 -26.81 6.93 1.34
CA SER A 426 -27.43 7.80 0.33
C SER A 426 -27.11 7.42 -1.12
N GLY A 427 -26.19 6.47 -1.33
CA GLY A 427 -25.67 6.11 -2.66
C GLY A 427 -24.57 7.05 -3.17
N GLU A 428 -24.23 8.11 -2.43
CA GLU A 428 -23.07 8.95 -2.77
C GLU A 428 -21.75 8.24 -2.47
N GLY A 429 -20.72 8.51 -3.28
CA GLY A 429 -19.38 7.98 -3.06
C GLY A 429 -18.77 8.43 -1.73
N GLU A 430 -18.21 7.48 -0.98
CA GLU A 430 -17.51 7.75 0.26
C GLU A 430 -16.07 8.20 -0.05
N MET A 431 -15.85 9.51 -0.09
CA MET A 431 -14.56 10.10 -0.45
C MET A 431 -13.43 9.71 0.50
N LEU A 432 -13.73 9.35 1.76
CA LEU A 432 -12.72 8.87 2.70
C LEU A 432 -12.19 7.47 2.38
N THR A 433 -12.82 6.74 1.44
CA THR A 433 -12.33 5.42 0.99
C THR A 433 -11.29 5.50 -0.11
N ARG A 434 -10.75 6.69 -0.40
CA ARG A 434 -9.64 6.85 -1.34
C ARG A 434 -8.46 6.00 -0.91
N HIS A 435 -8.11 5.01 -1.74
CA HIS A 435 -7.16 3.98 -1.34
C HIS A 435 -6.19 3.62 -2.46
N ALA A 436 -5.08 3.02 -2.07
CA ALA A 436 -3.99 2.65 -2.96
C ALA A 436 -3.34 1.33 -2.53
N ALA A 437 -2.66 0.68 -3.48
CA ALA A 437 -1.75 -0.42 -3.20
C ALA A 437 -0.31 0.10 -3.27
N CYS A 438 0.37 0.13 -2.13
CA CYS A 438 1.77 0.52 -2.03
C CYS A 438 2.68 -0.39 -2.87
N PRO A 439 3.82 0.12 -3.35
CA PRO A 439 4.78 -0.70 -4.08
C PRO A 439 5.24 -1.90 -3.27
N VAL A 440 5.27 -3.07 -3.89
CA VAL A 440 5.91 -4.27 -3.33
C VAL A 440 7.42 -4.06 -3.37
N LEU A 441 8.08 -4.18 -2.22
CA LEU A 441 9.53 -4.00 -2.11
C LEU A 441 10.27 -5.32 -2.01
N HIS A 442 9.63 -6.37 -1.50
CA HIS A 442 10.17 -7.72 -1.46
C HIS A 442 9.03 -8.75 -1.56
N GLY A 443 9.27 -9.84 -2.30
CA GLY A 443 8.30 -10.89 -2.56
C GLY A 443 7.28 -10.52 -3.64
N SER A 444 6.06 -11.04 -3.52
CA SER A 444 4.97 -10.77 -4.45
C SER A 444 3.63 -10.73 -3.74
N LYS A 445 2.84 -9.68 -4.02
CA LYS A 445 1.51 -9.49 -3.46
C LYS A 445 0.47 -10.12 -4.38
N TRP A 446 -0.19 -11.15 -3.89
CA TRP A 446 -1.39 -11.72 -4.50
C TRP A 446 -2.59 -11.25 -3.71
N VAL A 447 -3.55 -10.67 -4.41
CA VAL A 447 -4.83 -10.28 -3.82
C VAL A 447 -5.97 -10.72 -4.71
N MET A 448 -7.18 -10.68 -4.16
CA MET A 448 -8.39 -10.96 -4.90
C MET A 448 -9.51 -10.03 -4.46
N ASN A 449 -10.06 -9.29 -5.41
CA ASN A 449 -11.19 -8.39 -5.19
C ASN A 449 -12.52 -9.12 -5.46
N LYS A 450 -13.49 -8.84 -4.61
CA LYS A 450 -14.92 -9.00 -4.90
C LYS A 450 -15.57 -7.63 -4.73
N TRP A 451 -16.22 -7.16 -5.79
CA TRP A 451 -16.98 -5.91 -5.78
C TRP A 451 -18.47 -6.21 -5.77
N PHE A 452 -19.18 -5.63 -4.80
CA PHE A 452 -20.62 -5.75 -4.66
C PHE A 452 -21.28 -4.55 -5.33
N HIS A 453 -22.37 -4.79 -6.06
CA HIS A 453 -23.13 -3.76 -6.75
C HIS A 453 -24.39 -3.35 -5.98
N GLU A 454 -24.98 -2.20 -6.34
CA GLU A 454 -26.21 -1.67 -5.73
C GLU A 454 -27.43 -2.57 -5.94
N ARG A 455 -27.54 -3.18 -7.13
CA ARG A 455 -28.64 -4.09 -7.46
C ARG A 455 -28.62 -5.34 -6.57
N ASP A 456 -29.79 -5.87 -6.25
CA ASP A 456 -29.99 -7.02 -5.35
C ASP A 456 -29.64 -6.74 -3.88
N GLN A 457 -29.49 -5.47 -3.51
CA GLN A 457 -29.23 -5.02 -2.14
C GLN A 457 -30.35 -4.17 -1.57
N GLU A 458 -31.42 -3.91 -2.32
CA GLU A 458 -32.49 -2.96 -2.01
C GLU A 458 -33.13 -3.27 -0.64
N PHE A 459 -33.28 -4.56 -0.33
CA PHE A 459 -33.84 -5.04 0.94
C PHE A 459 -32.79 -5.42 1.99
N ARG A 460 -31.52 -5.54 1.60
CA ARG A 460 -30.41 -5.94 2.49
C ARG A 460 -29.67 -4.73 3.06
N ARG A 461 -29.63 -3.63 2.32
CA ARG A 461 -28.97 -2.38 2.67
C ARG A 461 -29.89 -1.19 2.35
N PRO A 462 -30.93 -0.96 3.18
CA PRO A 462 -31.84 0.16 2.95
C PRO A 462 -31.11 1.50 3.06
N CYS A 463 -31.56 2.47 2.26
CA CYS A 463 -31.10 3.85 2.33
C CYS A 463 -31.40 4.46 3.70
N SER A 464 -30.55 5.38 4.15
CA SER A 464 -30.81 6.18 5.34
C SER A 464 -31.55 7.47 4.99
N LEU A 465 -32.23 8.03 5.98
CA LEU A 465 -32.77 9.40 5.91
C LEU A 465 -31.67 10.46 6.12
N ASP A 466 -30.53 10.06 6.69
CA ASP A 466 -29.33 10.91 6.79
C ASP A 466 -28.47 10.72 5.51
N SER A 467 -28.25 11.82 4.79
CA SER A 467 -27.45 11.81 3.57
C SER A 467 -25.97 11.50 3.80
N ASN A 468 -25.48 11.66 5.04
CA ASN A 468 -24.08 11.49 5.43
C ASN A 468 -23.76 10.13 6.06
N GLU A 469 -24.76 9.26 6.27
CA GLU A 469 -24.57 7.94 6.88
C GLU A 469 -24.00 6.89 5.92
#